data_AF-A0A7C7EFE9-F1
#
_entry.id   AF-A0A7C7EFE9-F1
#
_cell.length_a   1.000
_cell.length_b   1.000
_cell.length_c   1.000
_cell.angle_alpha   90.00
_cell.angle_beta   90.00
_cell.angle_gamma   90.00
#
_symmetry.space_group_name_H-M   'P 1'
#
loop_
_entity.id
_entity.type
_entity.pdbx_description
1 polymer ?
#
loop_
_entity_poly.entity_id
_entity_poly.type
_entity_poly.pdbx_seq_one_letter_code
_entity_poly.pdbx_strand_id
1 'polypeptide(L)' 'VDVGAKKEIYDLLNKIKSEGRSIIMISSEMPEVLGMSDRIIVMREGRITAIFDRKDATQEAILEAAMVNRAARELAGVQ' A
#
# COMPACT_ATOMS: atom_id res chain seq x y z
N VAL A 1 -16.34 -4.13 -8.83
CA VAL A 1 -17.16 -3.04 -8.25
C VAL A 1 -17.43 -2.06 -9.37
N ASP A 2 -18.67 -1.60 -9.52
CA ASP A 2 -18.99 -0.56 -10.51
C ASP A 2 -18.22 0.74 -10.18
N VAL A 3 -17.84 1.52 -11.20
CA VAL A 3 -17.00 2.72 -11.05
C VAL A 3 -17.68 3.75 -10.13
N GLY A 4 -19.01 3.86 -10.20
CA GLY A 4 -19.80 4.74 -9.33
C GLY A 4 -19.73 4.33 -7.86
N ALA A 5 -20.00 3.07 -7.55
CA ALA A 5 -19.95 2.54 -6.18
C ALA A 5 -18.56 2.69 -5.55
N LYS A 6 -17.49 2.58 -6.35
CA LYS A 6 -16.11 2.75 -5.88
C LYS A 6 -15.83 4.17 -5.41
N LYS A 7 -16.33 5.16 -6.15
CA LYS A 7 -16.20 6.58 -5.79
C LYS A 7 -16.90 6.89 -4.47
N GLU A 8 -18.11 6.37 -4.27
CA GLU A 8 -18.86 6.56 -3.02
C GLU A 8 -18.10 5.99 -1.81
N ILE A 9 -17.47 4.83 -1.97
CA ILE A 9 -16.61 4.26 -0.93
C ILE A 9 -15.45 5.19 -0.62
N TYR A 10 -14.74 5.71 -1.63
CA TYR A 10 -13.63 6.64 -1.39
C TYR A 10 -14.06 7.93 -0.68
N ASP A 11 -15.21 8.49 -1.07
CA ASP A 11 -15.76 9.69 -0.46
C ASP A 11 -16.09 9.43 1.03
N LEU A 12 -16.64 8.26 1.35
CA LEU A 12 -16.89 7.83 2.72
C LEU A 12 -15.57 7.67 3.51
N LEU A 13 -14.55 7.02 2.93
CA LEU A 13 -13.25 6.85 3.59
C LEU A 13 -12.59 8.22 3.87
N ASN A 14 -12.66 9.16 2.92
CA ASN A 14 -12.14 10.51 3.09
C ASN A 14 -12.89 11.29 4.18
N LYS A 15 -14.21 11.11 4.29
CA LYS A 15 -15.00 11.70 5.38
C LYS A 15 -14.58 11.12 6.74
N ILE A 16 -14.43 9.80 6.84
CA ILE A 16 -14.00 9.15 8.09
C ILE A 16 -12.60 9.64 8.49
N LYS A 17 -11.69 9.79 7.51
CA LYS A 17 -10.36 10.36 7.72
C LYS A 17 -10.43 11.82 8.20
N SER A 18 -11.29 12.66 7.63
CA SER A 18 -11.43 14.06 8.02
C SER A 18 -12.00 14.25 9.44
N GLU A 19 -12.72 13.26 9.96
CA GLU A 19 -13.15 13.18 11.36
C GLU A 19 -12.02 12.78 12.33
N GLY A 20 -10.77 12.68 11.85
CA GLY A 20 -9.59 12.34 12.67
C GLY A 20 -9.46 10.85 13.00
N ARG A 21 -10.15 9.98 12.26
CA ARG A 21 -10.08 8.52 12.46
C ARG A 21 -9.03 7.89 11.55
N SER A 22 -8.44 6.79 12.02
CA SER A 22 -7.52 5.97 11.23
C SER A 22 -8.26 4.84 10.50
N ILE A 23 -7.80 4.50 9.31
CA ILE A 23 -8.36 3.46 8.45
C ILE A 23 -7.23 2.53 8.02
N ILE A 24 -7.45 1.23 8.13
CA ILE A 24 -6.58 0.21 7.52
C ILE A 24 -7.28 -0.25 6.24
N MET A 25 -6.66 0.04 5.10
CA MET A 25 -7.16 -0.37 3.79
C MET A 25 -6.28 -1.49 3.24
N ILE A 26 -6.92 -2.53 2.70
CA ILE A 26 -6.25 -3.63 1.99
C ILE A 26 -6.73 -3.58 0.55
N SER A 27 -5.81 -3.41 -0.38
CA SER A 27 -6.12 -3.35 -1.81
C SER A 27 -5.00 -3.96 -2.63
N SER A 28 -5.37 -4.60 -3.73
CA SER A 28 -4.46 -5.06 -4.79
C SER A 28 -4.44 -4.09 -5.99
N GLU A 29 -5.22 -3.01 -5.96
CA GLU A 29 -5.28 -2.03 -7.03
C GLU A 29 -4.34 -0.85 -6.75
N MET A 30 -3.31 -0.69 -7.59
CA MET A 30 -2.29 0.35 -7.40
C MET A 30 -2.84 1.78 -7.27
N PRO A 31 -3.84 2.20 -8.07
CA PRO A 31 -4.41 3.54 -7.95
C PRO A 31 -5.04 3.81 -6.58
N GLU A 32 -5.62 2.80 -5.92
CA GLU A 32 -6.15 2.94 -4.56
C GLU A 32 -5.04 3.12 -3.54
N VAL A 33 -4.05 2.23 -3.60
CA VAL A 33 -2.93 2.20 -2.67
C VAL A 33 -2.20 3.54 -2.70
N LEU A 34 -1.86 4.03 -3.90
CA LEU A 34 -1.19 5.32 -4.09
C LEU A 34 -2.11 6.52 -3.83
N GLY A 35 -3.39 6.42 -4.21
CA GLY A 35 -4.35 7.52 -4.15
C GLY A 35 -4.83 7.83 -2.73
N MET A 36 -5.05 6.81 -1.91
CA MET A 36 -5.75 6.94 -0.62
C MET A 36 -4.84 6.82 0.60
N SER A 37 -3.70 6.13 0.48
CA SER A 37 -2.86 5.81 1.64
C SER A 37 -1.91 6.95 2.01
N ASP A 38 -1.75 7.19 3.30
CA ASP A 38 -0.67 8.03 3.84
C ASP A 38 0.63 7.23 4.04
N ARG A 39 0.48 5.93 4.34
CA ARG A 39 1.56 4.96 4.53
C ARG A 39 1.16 3.63 3.91
N ILE A 40 2.10 2.96 3.26
CA ILE A 40 1.87 1.71 2.53
C ILE A 40 2.80 0.64 3.10
N ILE A 41 2.23 -0.50 3.47
CA ILE A 41 2.98 -1.67 3.94
C ILE A 41 2.81 -2.77 2.90
N VAL A 42 3.92 -3.22 2.33
CA VAL A 42 3.92 -4.33 1.37
C VAL A 42 4.25 -5.62 2.10
N MET A 43 3.41 -6.62 1.91
CA MET A 43 3.56 -7.93 2.52
C MET A 43 3.67 -9.02 1.46
N ARG A 44 4.49 -10.03 1.73
CA ARG A 44 4.62 -11.24 0.92
C ARG A 44 4.88 -12.43 1.84
N GLU A 45 4.16 -13.53 1.62
CA GLU A 45 4.35 -14.79 2.37
C GLU A 45 4.35 -14.59 3.90
N GLY A 46 3.43 -13.73 4.38
CA GLY A 46 3.30 -13.42 5.81
C GLY A 46 4.35 -12.48 6.39
N ARG A 47 5.27 -11.94 5.58
CA ARG A 47 6.32 -11.02 6.02
C ARG A 47 6.16 -9.65 5.39
N ILE A 48 6.54 -8.61 6.12
CA ILE A 48 6.64 -7.24 5.58
C ILE A 48 7.93 -7.16 4.76
N THR A 49 7.80 -6.83 3.47
CA THR A 49 8.93 -6.67 2.56
C THR A 49 9.43 -5.22 2.53
N ALA A 50 8.49 -4.26 2.57
CA ALA A 50 8.78 -2.84 2.59
C ALA A 50 7.67 -2.02 3.27
N ILE A 51 8.04 -0.81 3.70
CA ILE A 51 7.13 0.20 4.21
C ILE A 51 7.49 1.53 3.54
N PHE A 52 6.49 2.20 2.97
CA PHE A 52 6.65 3.47 2.27
C PHE A 52 5.80 4.56 2.92
N ASP A 53 6.36 5.75 3.05
CA ASP A 53 5.56 6.97 3.16
C ASP A 53 5.02 7.33 1.78
N ARG A 54 3.86 8.00 1.72
CA ARG A 54 3.21 8.36 0.45
C ARG A 54 4.13 9.04 -0.56
N LYS A 55 5.02 9.92 -0.10
CA LYS A 55 5.94 10.69 -0.95
C LYS A 55 6.98 9.81 -1.67
N ASP A 56 7.31 8.65 -1.11
CA ASP A 56 8.34 7.74 -1.61
C ASP A 56 7.72 6.52 -2.33
N ALA A 57 6.39 6.43 -2.31
CA ALA A 57 5.65 5.33 -2.89
C ALA A 57 5.44 5.54 -4.39
N THR A 58 6.18 4.79 -5.21
CA THR A 58 5.92 4.65 -6.64
C THR A 58 5.34 3.27 -6.94
N GLN A 59 4.63 3.15 -8.06
CA GLN A 59 4.11 1.87 -8.52
C GLN A 59 5.24 0.84 -8.69
N GLU A 60 6.36 1.26 -9.26
CA GLU A 60 7.55 0.44 -9.49
C GLU A 60 8.16 -0.05 -8.17
N ALA A 61 8.33 0.84 -7.19
CA ALA A 61 8.91 0.49 -5.89
C ALA A 61 8.02 -0.49 -5.10
N ILE A 62 6.69 -0.30 -5.16
CA ILE A 62 5.73 -1.21 -4.52
C ILE A 62 5.77 -2.59 -5.19
N LEU A 63 5.78 -2.62 -6.52
CA LEU A 63 5.86 -3.87 -7.29
C LEU A 63 7.17 -4.60 -7.02
N GLU A 64 8.30 -3.89 -6.99
CA GLU A 64 9.58 -4.47 -6.61
C GLU A 64 9.52 -5.08 -5.21
N ALA A 65 9.01 -4.34 -4.22
CA ALA A 65 8.83 -4.86 -2.86
C ALA A 65 7.89 -6.07 -2.78
N ALA A 66 6.88 -6.16 -3.66
CA ALA A 66 5.96 -7.29 -3.72
C ALA A 66 6.58 -8.53 -4.38
N MET A 67 7.58 -8.35 -5.25
CA MET A 67 8.25 -9.44 -5.99
C MET A 67 9.55 -9.91 -5.35
N VAL A 68 10.30 -9.04 -4.66
CA VAL A 68 11.59 -9.37 -4.08
C VAL A 68 11.41 -10.29 -2.86
N ASN A 69 12.12 -11.42 -2.87
CA ASN A 69 12.20 -12.31 -1.72
C ASN A 69 13.31 -11.82 -0.78
N ARG A 70 12.98 -11.41 0.45
CA ARG A 70 14.01 -11.04 1.45
C ARG A 70 14.96 -12.21 1.79
N ALA A 71 14.55 -13.46 1.59
CA ALA A 71 15.47 -14.59 1.71
C ALA A 71 16.70 -14.44 0.79
N ALA A 72 16.54 -13.81 -0.39
CA ALA A 72 17.65 -13.54 -1.29
C ALA A 72 18.56 -12.38 -0.82
N ARG A 73 18.03 -11.39 -0.08
CA ARG A 73 18.83 -10.27 0.45
C ARG A 73 19.62 -10.64 1.71
N GLU A 74 19.07 -11.49 2.58
CA GLU A 74 19.82 -12.04 3.73
C GLU A 74 20.95 -12.99 3.29
N LEU A 75 20.76 -13.75 2.20
CA LEU A 75 21.81 -14.57 1.59
C LEU A 75 22.86 -13.76 0.81
N ALA A 76 22.53 -12.54 0.35
CA ALA A 76 23.43 -11.69 -0.44
C ALA A 76 24.31 -10.74 0.40
N GLY A 77 24.13 -10.68 1.73
CA GLY A 77 25.07 -10.01 2.63
C GLY A 77 25.30 -8.52 2.42
N VAL A 78 24.36 -7.78 1.84
CA VAL A 78 24.47 -6.32 1.69
C VAL A 78 23.70 -5.64 2.82
N GLN A 79 24.44 -4.96 3.71
CA GLN A 79 23.90 -4.05 4.73
C GLN A 79 23.21 -2.85 4.09
#